data_AF-A0A2N2Y8R9-F1
#
_entry.id   AF-A0A2N2Y8R9-F1
#
_cell.length_a   1.000
_cell.length_b   1.000
_cell.length_c   1.000
_cell.angle_alpha   90.00
_cell.angle_beta   90.00
_cell.angle_gamma   90.00
#
_symmetry.space_group_name_H-M   'P 1'
#
loop_
_entity.id
_entity.type
_entity.pdbx_description
1 polymer ?
#
loop_
_entity_poly.entity_id
_entity_poly.type
_entity_poly.pdbx_seq_one_letter_code
_entity_poly.pdbx_strand_id
1 'polypeptide(L)'
;MHRLLGFEYKTPFIQKKNVPGCDKQADSDLPHPVINVGMIYPDGPVRNIIVRKSAIDSRNKGNIRLIYAVDVNFTGEDEWLDSADAIPGRKEVIVRHRIRKSEEYQYNIPVVCRPALQHRPVIAGSGPAGLFAALVLARAGLNPLILERGSKVEKRVKDVESFFATGKLDTSSNVQFGEGGAGTFSDGKLYSLINDHRTRFLFEEFVKAGAPEEILWDAKPHIGTDRLRSVVINLRKEIEALGGTFRFDTILTNFRHTDNILRCIELNTSEELELSNLVLAIGHSARDTFEMLFEKG
;
A
#
# COMPACT_ATOMS: atom_id res chain seq x y z
N MET A 1 14.64 14.97 -11.09
CA MET A 1 14.96 14.16 -12.29
C MET A 1 13.64 13.93 -12.99
N HIS A 2 13.45 14.53 -14.15
CA HIS A 2 12.19 14.41 -14.87
C HIS A 2 12.12 13.07 -15.62
N ARG A 3 10.92 12.64 -15.99
CA ARG A 3 10.67 11.40 -16.77
C ARG A 3 9.53 11.67 -17.74
N LEU A 4 9.50 10.97 -18.87
CA LEU A 4 8.35 11.02 -19.79
C LEU A 4 7.46 9.80 -19.58
N LEU A 5 6.16 10.03 -19.41
CA LEU A 5 5.15 8.96 -19.43
C LEU A 5 4.94 8.50 -20.87
N GLY A 6 5.45 7.31 -21.21
CA GLY A 6 5.12 6.56 -22.42
C GLY A 6 3.86 5.72 -22.23
N PHE A 7 3.05 5.57 -23.27
CA PHE A 7 1.70 4.99 -23.18
C PHE A 7 1.48 3.68 -23.92
N GLU A 8 0.32 3.08 -23.60
CA GLU A 8 -0.36 1.90 -24.16
C GLU A 8 0.46 1.09 -25.18
N TYR A 9 1.38 0.28 -24.67
CA TYR A 9 1.89 -0.85 -25.44
C TYR A 9 0.83 -1.95 -25.47
N LYS A 10 0.35 -2.32 -26.67
CA LYS A 10 -0.65 -3.36 -26.90
C LYS A 10 0.02 -4.61 -27.45
N THR A 11 0.31 -5.59 -26.60
CA THR A 11 0.76 -6.91 -27.06
C THR A 11 -0.41 -7.88 -27.15
N PRO A 12 -0.43 -8.77 -28.15
CA PRO A 12 -1.31 -9.94 -28.11
C PRO A 12 -0.96 -10.80 -26.88
N PHE A 13 -1.98 -11.36 -26.22
CA PHE A 13 -1.81 -12.33 -25.14
C PHE A 13 -1.28 -13.65 -25.72
N ILE A 14 0.03 -13.84 -25.78
CA ILE A 14 0.63 -15.13 -26.16
C ILE A 14 0.82 -15.96 -24.89
N GLN A 15 -0.15 -16.82 -24.60
CA GLN A 15 0.08 -17.92 -23.68
C GLN A 15 1.05 -18.88 -24.40
N LYS A 16 2.31 -18.96 -23.95
CA LYS A 16 3.35 -19.81 -24.56
C LYS A 16 2.90 -21.28 -24.49
N LYS A 17 2.21 -21.76 -25.52
CA LYS A 17 2.12 -23.18 -25.87
C LYS A 17 3.00 -23.36 -27.10
N ASN A 18 4.18 -23.95 -26.86
CA ASN A 18 5.10 -24.52 -27.85
C ASN A 18 5.19 -23.76 -29.19
N VAL A 19 6.17 -22.87 -29.31
CA VAL A 19 6.66 -22.44 -30.63
C VAL A 19 7.99 -23.14 -30.89
N PRO A 20 8.09 -24.02 -31.90
CA PRO A 20 9.35 -24.64 -32.31
C PRO A 20 10.19 -23.63 -33.09
N GLY A 21 11.50 -23.62 -32.86
CA GLY A 21 12.46 -22.83 -33.64
C GLY A 21 12.91 -21.53 -32.98
N CYS A 22 13.48 -21.61 -31.78
CA CYS A 22 14.48 -20.63 -31.36
C CYS A 22 15.59 -21.39 -30.66
N ASP A 23 16.75 -21.41 -31.28
CA ASP A 23 17.92 -22.16 -30.86
C ASP A 23 18.37 -21.74 -29.45
N LYS A 24 18.87 -22.74 -28.74
CA LYS A 24 19.41 -22.64 -27.39
C LYS A 24 20.69 -21.80 -27.42
N GLN A 25 20.58 -20.53 -27.09
CA GLN A 25 21.66 -19.83 -26.41
C GLN A 25 21.08 -18.91 -25.35
N ALA A 26 21.63 -19.08 -24.15
CA ALA A 26 21.16 -18.53 -22.90
C ALA A 26 21.19 -17.01 -22.93
N ASP A 27 20.05 -16.39 -22.65
CA ASP A 27 20.03 -15.14 -21.90
C ASP A 27 18.97 -15.27 -20.81
N SER A 28 19.50 -15.37 -19.60
CA SER A 28 18.83 -15.33 -18.31
C SER A 28 17.99 -14.06 -18.16
N ASP A 29 16.78 -14.23 -17.62
CA ASP A 29 16.13 -13.30 -16.69
C ASP A 29 15.98 -11.83 -17.11
N LEU A 30 15.10 -11.56 -18.08
CA LEU A 30 14.43 -10.26 -18.17
C LEU A 30 12.98 -10.41 -17.66
N PRO A 31 12.61 -9.87 -16.47
CA PRO A 31 11.25 -9.95 -15.94
C PRO A 31 10.26 -9.01 -16.67
N HIS A 32 10.72 -8.26 -17.67
CA HIS A 32 9.90 -7.34 -18.44
C HIS A 32 9.80 -7.82 -19.89
N PRO A 33 8.58 -7.90 -20.48
CA PRO A 33 8.47 -8.00 -21.93
C PRO A 33 9.28 -6.85 -22.52
N VAL A 34 10.07 -7.10 -23.58
CA VAL A 34 10.80 -6.05 -24.28
C VAL A 34 9.79 -5.00 -24.76
N ILE A 35 9.59 -3.94 -23.98
CA ILE A 35 8.69 -2.85 -24.33
C ILE A 35 9.41 -2.06 -25.41
N ASN A 36 9.08 -2.34 -26.67
CA ASN A 36 9.58 -1.57 -27.78
C ASN A 36 8.91 -0.19 -27.74
N VAL A 37 9.62 0.81 -27.21
CA VAL A 37 9.18 2.21 -27.14
C VAL A 37 9.24 2.90 -28.51
N GLY A 38 9.34 2.14 -29.61
CA GLY A 38 9.43 2.63 -30.99
C GLY A 38 8.25 3.48 -31.47
N MET A 39 7.33 3.88 -30.61
CA MET A 39 6.30 4.88 -30.89
C MET A 39 6.70 6.31 -30.51
N ILE A 40 7.66 6.50 -29.59
CA ILE A 40 8.16 7.83 -29.21
C ILE A 40 9.44 8.22 -29.97
N TYR A 41 10.13 7.27 -30.61
CA TYR A 41 11.42 7.47 -31.29
C TYR A 41 12.33 8.45 -30.53
N PRO A 42 12.90 8.02 -29.39
CA PRO A 42 13.79 8.87 -28.60
C PRO A 42 14.93 9.40 -29.49
N ASP A 43 15.17 10.72 -29.47
CA ASP A 43 16.25 11.34 -30.25
C ASP A 43 17.64 11.00 -29.68
N GLY A 44 17.68 10.53 -28.43
CA GLY A 44 18.90 10.11 -27.72
C GLY A 44 18.76 8.76 -27.02
N PRO A 45 19.84 8.24 -26.43
CA PRO A 45 19.85 6.93 -25.78
C PRO A 45 18.85 6.84 -24.62
N VAL A 46 18.07 5.76 -24.61
CA VAL A 46 17.17 5.39 -23.51
C VAL A 46 17.99 4.89 -22.33
N ARG A 47 17.78 5.50 -21.16
CA ARG A 47 18.49 5.16 -19.92
C ARG A 47 17.71 4.16 -19.08
N ASN A 48 16.39 4.31 -18.98
CA ASN A 48 15.55 3.42 -18.18
C ASN A 48 14.09 3.42 -18.67
N ILE A 49 13.39 2.29 -18.49
CA ILE A 49 11.95 2.13 -18.68
C ILE A 49 11.36 1.52 -17.40
N ILE A 50 10.41 2.21 -16.79
CA ILE A 50 9.74 1.78 -15.55
C ILE A 50 8.27 1.52 -15.85
N VAL A 51 7.80 0.30 -15.61
CA VAL A 51 6.37 0.00 -15.73
C VAL A 51 5.62 0.63 -14.55
N ARG A 52 4.71 1.56 -14.85
CA ARG A 52 3.83 2.20 -13.85
C ARG A 52 2.46 1.54 -13.76
N LYS A 53 2.02 0.91 -14.85
CA LYS A 53 0.77 0.16 -14.88
C LYS A 53 0.82 -0.96 -15.92
N SER A 54 0.18 -2.08 -15.62
CA SER A 54 -0.09 -3.20 -16.51
C SER A 54 -1.55 -3.60 -16.32
N ALA A 55 -2.34 -3.60 -17.39
CA ALA A 55 -3.75 -3.92 -17.39
C ALA A 55 -4.10 -4.87 -18.53
N ILE A 56 -5.19 -5.62 -18.39
CA ILE A 56 -5.73 -6.46 -19.47
C ILE A 56 -6.92 -5.74 -20.11
N ASP A 57 -6.88 -5.55 -21.42
CA ASP A 57 -8.04 -5.21 -22.24
C ASP A 57 -8.64 -6.48 -22.83
N SER A 58 -9.74 -6.91 -22.22
CA SER A 58 -10.49 -8.09 -22.61
C SER A 58 -11.82 -7.76 -23.30
N ARG A 59 -12.01 -6.52 -23.77
CA ARG A 59 -13.28 -6.10 -24.42
C ARG A 59 -13.55 -6.85 -25.72
N ASN A 60 -12.50 -7.25 -26.42
CA ASN A 60 -12.59 -8.13 -27.59
C ASN A 60 -12.04 -9.51 -27.23
N LYS A 61 -12.93 -10.51 -27.12
CA LYS A 61 -12.57 -11.89 -26.73
C LYS A 61 -11.57 -12.56 -27.69
N GLY A 62 -11.57 -12.20 -28.98
CA GLY A 62 -10.62 -12.72 -29.97
C GLY A 62 -9.28 -11.98 -30.01
N ASN A 63 -9.12 -10.92 -29.20
CA ASN A 63 -7.98 -10.02 -29.24
C ASN A 63 -7.74 -9.41 -27.85
N ILE A 64 -7.41 -10.28 -26.90
CA ILE A 64 -7.02 -9.87 -25.54
C ILE A 64 -5.65 -9.22 -25.63
N ARG A 65 -5.54 -8.01 -25.08
CA ARG A 65 -4.32 -7.20 -25.10
C ARG A 65 -3.87 -6.86 -23.70
N LEU A 66 -2.57 -6.83 -23.48
CA LEU A 66 -2.01 -6.14 -22.33
C LEU A 66 -1.86 -4.66 -22.67
N ILE A 67 -2.12 -3.79 -21.70
CA ILE A 67 -1.97 -2.35 -21.79
C ILE A 67 -1.01 -1.92 -20.70
N TYR A 68 0.08 -1.28 -21.12
CA TYR A 68 1.08 -0.74 -20.20
C TYR A 68 1.03 0.78 -20.13
N ALA A 69 1.30 1.33 -18.96
CA ALA A 69 1.78 2.71 -18.79
C ALA A 69 3.21 2.64 -18.27
N VAL A 70 4.12 3.38 -18.89
CA VAL A 70 5.55 3.34 -18.57
C VAL A 70 6.09 4.74 -18.36
N ASP A 71 7.07 4.88 -17.48
CA ASP A 71 7.97 6.04 -17.51
C ASP A 71 9.20 5.66 -18.32
N VAL A 72 9.61 6.54 -19.21
CA VAL A 72 10.81 6.39 -20.03
C VAL A 72 11.71 7.57 -19.73
N ASN A 73 12.96 7.27 -19.37
CA ASN A 73 14.00 8.28 -19.20
C ASN A 73 15.00 8.12 -20.34
N PHE A 74 15.24 9.20 -21.09
CA PHE A 74 16.20 9.22 -22.18
C PHE A 74 16.91 10.57 -22.27
N THR A 75 18.05 10.60 -22.94
CA THR A 75 18.82 11.84 -23.12
C THR A 75 18.10 12.75 -24.12
N GLY A 76 17.86 14.00 -23.75
CA GLY A 76 17.13 14.96 -24.60
C GLY A 76 15.61 14.94 -24.39
N GLU A 77 15.11 14.42 -23.26
CA GLU A 77 13.67 14.26 -23.01
C GLU A 77 12.89 15.58 -22.98
N ASP A 78 13.50 16.65 -22.48
CA ASP A 78 12.88 17.98 -22.44
C ASP A 78 12.86 18.58 -23.85
N GLU A 79 13.98 18.51 -24.58
CA GLU A 79 14.07 18.97 -25.98
C GLU A 79 13.14 18.19 -26.92
N TRP A 80 12.94 16.89 -26.66
CA TRP A 80 12.00 16.06 -27.41
C TRP A 80 10.56 16.52 -27.23
N LEU A 81 10.17 16.89 -26.00
CA LEU A 81 8.84 17.46 -25.75
C LEU A 81 8.68 18.86 -26.35
N ASP A 82 9.69 19.72 -26.17
CA ASP A 82 9.63 21.12 -26.61
C ASP A 82 9.61 21.25 -28.15
N SER A 83 10.13 20.25 -28.87
CA SER A 83 10.10 20.18 -30.33
C SER A 83 8.79 19.60 -30.91
N ALA A 84 7.74 19.43 -30.11
CA ALA A 84 6.47 18.84 -30.52
C ALA A 84 5.81 19.51 -31.73
N ASP A 85 5.85 20.84 -31.81
CA ASP A 85 5.27 21.62 -32.92
C ASP A 85 6.23 21.73 -34.11
N ALA A 86 7.53 21.55 -33.91
CA ALA A 86 8.55 21.70 -34.95
C ALA A 86 8.73 20.45 -35.82
N ILE A 87 8.36 19.26 -35.31
CA ILE A 87 8.56 17.98 -35.98
C ILE A 87 7.21 17.40 -36.42
N PRO A 88 6.97 17.22 -37.75
CA PRO A 88 5.72 16.66 -38.26
C PRO A 88 5.37 15.32 -37.62
N GLY A 89 4.12 15.16 -37.15
CA GLY A 89 3.64 13.92 -36.53
C GLY A 89 3.95 13.78 -35.04
N ARG A 90 4.88 14.57 -34.46
CA ARG A 90 5.29 14.45 -33.05
C ARG A 90 4.18 14.87 -32.11
N LYS A 91 3.49 15.97 -32.40
CA LYS A 91 2.32 16.43 -31.62
C LYS A 91 1.19 15.41 -31.61
N GLU A 92 0.89 14.79 -32.75
CA GLU A 92 -0.14 13.76 -32.88
C GLU A 92 0.22 12.51 -32.06
N VAL A 93 1.49 12.11 -32.06
CA VAL A 93 1.99 11.03 -31.20
C VAL A 93 1.80 11.40 -29.72
N ILE A 94 2.22 12.60 -29.31
CA ILE A 94 2.08 13.07 -27.93
C ILE A 94 0.61 13.05 -27.50
N VAL A 95 -0.31 13.57 -28.30
CA VAL A 95 -1.75 13.61 -27.95
C VAL A 95 -2.38 12.23 -27.97
N ARG A 96 -2.14 11.44 -29.03
CA ARG A 96 -2.73 10.10 -29.21
C ARG A 96 -2.31 9.17 -28.07
N HIS A 97 -1.03 9.22 -27.74
CA HIS A 97 -0.49 8.43 -26.66
C HIS A 97 -0.74 9.10 -25.32
N ARG A 98 -0.91 10.42 -25.23
CA ARG A 98 -1.07 11.25 -24.00
C ARG A 98 0.24 11.52 -23.25
N ILE A 99 1.37 11.46 -23.96
CA ILE A 99 2.74 11.61 -23.43
C ILE A 99 2.84 12.90 -22.62
N ARG A 100 3.40 12.81 -21.41
CA ARG A 100 3.55 13.95 -20.51
C ARG A 100 4.77 13.80 -19.62
N LYS A 101 5.28 14.93 -19.15
CA LYS A 101 6.29 14.96 -18.09
C LYS A 101 5.68 14.36 -16.82
N SER A 102 6.41 13.44 -16.20
CA SER A 102 6.04 12.80 -14.95
C SER A 102 7.06 13.15 -13.89
N GLU A 103 6.56 13.54 -12.74
CA GLU A 103 7.36 13.71 -11.53
C GLU A 103 7.10 12.53 -10.59
N GLU A 104 8.16 12.05 -9.95
CA GLU A 104 8.06 11.00 -8.96
C GLU A 104 7.49 11.61 -7.67
N TYR A 105 6.28 11.19 -7.30
CA TYR A 105 5.69 11.61 -6.03
C TYR A 105 6.48 11.00 -4.88
N GLN A 106 7.00 11.85 -4.00
CA GLN A 106 7.64 11.44 -2.76
C GLN A 106 6.75 11.82 -1.58
N TYR A 107 6.41 10.82 -0.77
CA TYR A 107 5.67 11.07 0.47
C TYR A 107 6.63 11.59 1.54
N ASN A 108 6.66 12.91 1.70
CA ASN A 108 7.53 13.58 2.65
C ASN A 108 6.92 13.55 4.06
N ILE A 109 7.52 12.75 4.94
CA ILE A 109 7.14 12.70 6.36
C ILE A 109 7.92 13.79 7.09
N PRO A 110 7.25 14.77 7.73
CA PRO A 110 7.94 15.80 8.48
C PRO A 110 8.56 15.18 9.74
N VAL A 111 9.85 15.46 9.97
CA VAL A 111 10.50 15.10 11.23
C VAL A 111 10.11 16.15 12.28
N VAL A 112 9.59 15.69 13.42
CA VAL A 112 9.19 16.59 14.50
C VAL A 112 10.41 16.90 15.37
N CYS A 113 11.06 18.04 15.12
CA CYS A 113 12.21 18.54 15.88
C CYS A 113 11.80 19.31 17.15
N ARG A 114 10.72 18.92 17.83
CA ARG A 114 10.22 19.59 19.05
C ARG A 114 10.69 18.85 20.31
N PRO A 115 10.61 19.46 21.52
CA PRO A 115 10.81 18.73 22.76
C PRO A 115 9.93 17.48 22.79
N ALA A 116 10.41 16.42 23.44
CA ALA A 116 9.65 15.19 23.60
C ALA A 116 8.23 15.53 24.07
N LEU A 117 7.22 15.04 23.35
CA LEU A 117 5.83 15.23 23.74
C LEU A 117 5.65 14.72 25.17
N GLN A 118 4.88 15.46 25.99
CA GLN A 118 4.54 15.02 27.35
C GLN A 118 3.89 13.62 27.31
N HIS A 119 3.04 13.38 26.31
CA HIS A 119 2.43 12.08 26.05
C HIS A 119 2.69 11.68 24.58
N ARG A 120 3.15 10.44 24.39
CA ARG A 120 3.27 9.83 23.06
C ARG A 120 1.89 9.71 22.40
N PRO A 121 1.77 9.81 21.05
CA PRO A 121 0.50 9.63 20.37
C PRO A 121 0.02 8.18 20.51
N VAL A 122 -1.29 8.00 20.71
CA VAL A 122 -1.92 6.69 20.87
C VAL A 122 -2.78 6.37 19.65
N ILE A 123 -2.77 5.11 19.22
CA ILE A 123 -3.54 4.59 18.10
C ILE A 123 -4.34 3.40 18.60
N ALA A 124 -5.66 3.43 18.46
CA ALA A 124 -6.54 2.29 18.74
C ALA A 124 -6.85 1.54 17.45
N GLY A 125 -6.39 0.30 17.35
CA GLY A 125 -6.52 -0.59 16.20
C GLY A 125 -5.22 -0.73 15.41
N SER A 126 -4.90 -1.98 15.04
CA SER A 126 -3.71 -2.34 14.25
C SER A 126 -4.06 -2.88 12.86
N GLY A 127 -5.22 -2.47 12.32
CA GLY A 127 -5.55 -2.67 10.91
C GLY A 127 -4.67 -1.81 9.98
N PRO A 128 -4.88 -1.85 8.65
CA PRO A 128 -4.07 -1.08 7.70
C PRO A 128 -3.98 0.41 8.03
N ALA A 129 -5.10 1.05 8.39
CA ALA A 129 -5.11 2.46 8.78
C ALA A 129 -4.24 2.73 10.01
N GLY A 130 -4.33 1.87 11.05
CA GLY A 130 -3.55 2.00 12.27
C GLY A 130 -2.06 1.74 12.06
N LEU A 131 -1.71 0.71 11.28
CA LEU A 131 -0.32 0.38 10.94
C LEU A 131 0.35 1.50 10.17
N PHE A 132 -0.31 2.09 9.16
CA PHE A 132 0.27 3.20 8.40
C PHE A 132 0.31 4.51 9.20
N ALA A 133 -0.68 4.78 10.06
CA ALA A 133 -0.60 5.90 10.99
C ALA A 133 0.60 5.72 11.95
N ALA A 134 0.80 4.52 12.49
CA ALA A 134 1.92 4.18 13.36
C ALA A 134 3.27 4.33 12.65
N LEU A 135 3.39 3.81 11.43
CA LEU A 135 4.62 3.92 10.63
C LEU A 135 5.00 5.37 10.37
N VAL A 136 4.04 6.20 9.97
CA VAL A 136 4.29 7.64 9.72
C VAL A 136 4.68 8.37 11.01
N LEU A 137 3.97 8.13 12.12
CA LEU A 137 4.28 8.75 13.40
C LEU A 137 5.63 8.29 13.97
N ALA A 138 5.98 7.01 13.81
CA ALA A 138 7.27 6.47 14.23
C ALA A 138 8.42 7.07 13.40
N ARG A 139 8.28 7.16 12.07
CA ARG A 139 9.26 7.84 11.20
C ARG A 139 9.39 9.34 11.47
N ALA A 140 8.33 9.97 11.98
CA ALA A 140 8.37 11.35 12.44
C ALA A 140 9.06 11.53 13.81
N GLY A 141 9.48 10.43 14.47
CA GLY A 141 10.18 10.43 15.75
C GLY A 141 9.26 10.48 16.98
N LEU A 142 7.97 10.18 16.83
CA LEU A 142 6.96 10.39 17.88
C LEU A 142 6.69 9.17 18.77
N ASN A 143 7.32 8.02 18.52
CA ASN A 143 7.22 6.81 19.34
C ASN A 143 5.78 6.39 19.70
N PRO A 144 4.90 6.14 18.70
CA PRO A 144 3.48 5.90 18.95
C PRO A 144 3.22 4.65 19.80
N LEU A 145 2.15 4.68 20.60
CA LEU A 145 1.59 3.50 21.27
C LEU A 145 0.38 2.98 20.48
N ILE A 146 0.43 1.73 20.08
CA ILE A 146 -0.62 1.06 19.33
C ILE A 146 -1.32 0.08 20.28
N LEU A 147 -2.63 0.22 20.40
CA LEU A 147 -3.50 -0.63 21.19
C LEU A 147 -4.32 -1.49 20.24
N GLU A 148 -4.23 -2.82 20.37
CA GLU A 148 -5.01 -3.75 19.58
C GLU A 148 -5.84 -4.63 20.50
N ARG A 149 -7.15 -4.67 20.27
CA ARG A 149 -8.08 -5.45 21.11
C ARG A 149 -7.87 -6.95 20.98
N GLY A 150 -7.45 -7.42 19.80
CA GLY A 150 -7.19 -8.83 19.56
C GLY A 150 -5.71 -9.21 19.71
N SER A 151 -5.44 -10.48 19.44
CA SER A 151 -4.12 -11.05 19.64
C SER A 151 -3.16 -10.77 18.47
N LYS A 152 -1.86 -10.94 18.75
CA LYS A 152 -0.80 -11.05 17.73
C LYS A 152 -1.12 -12.12 16.70
N VAL A 153 -0.66 -11.95 15.46
CA VAL A 153 -1.02 -12.82 14.35
C VAL A 153 -0.70 -14.29 14.61
N GLU A 154 0.40 -14.60 15.31
CA GLU A 154 0.82 -15.97 15.59
C GLU A 154 -0.17 -16.71 16.50
N LYS A 155 -0.79 -16.01 17.46
CA LYS A 155 -1.87 -16.55 18.30
C LYS A 155 -3.20 -16.50 17.55
N ARG A 156 -3.50 -15.37 16.90
CA ARG A 156 -4.75 -15.13 16.17
C ARG A 156 -5.04 -16.17 15.09
N VAL A 157 -4.01 -16.63 14.37
CA VAL A 157 -4.15 -17.72 13.38
C VAL A 157 -4.71 -18.98 14.04
N LYS A 158 -4.20 -19.38 15.22
CA LYS A 158 -4.68 -20.55 15.96
C LYS A 158 -6.12 -20.36 16.44
N ASP A 159 -6.46 -19.15 16.91
CA ASP A 159 -7.81 -18.82 17.37
C ASP A 159 -8.82 -18.94 16.21
N VAL A 160 -8.48 -18.43 15.02
CA VAL A 160 -9.31 -18.53 13.81
C VAL A 160 -9.43 -19.96 13.29
N GLU A 161 -8.33 -20.72 13.25
CA GLU A 161 -8.35 -22.12 12.85
C GLU A 161 -9.18 -22.98 13.81
N SER A 162 -9.07 -22.73 15.12
CA SER A 162 -9.89 -23.38 16.14
C SER A 162 -11.38 -23.07 15.94
N PHE A 163 -11.73 -21.82 15.63
CA PHE A 163 -13.11 -21.45 15.29
C PHE A 163 -13.62 -22.21 14.05
N PHE A 164 -12.82 -22.30 12.98
CA PHE A 164 -13.22 -23.05 11.78
C PHE A 164 -13.37 -24.56 12.03
N ALA A 165 -12.55 -25.13 12.90
CA ALA A 165 -12.61 -26.56 13.23
C ALA A 165 -13.74 -26.90 14.21
N THR A 166 -14.07 -26.01 15.16
CA THR A 166 -14.92 -26.34 16.31
C THR A 166 -16.22 -25.53 16.40
N GLY A 167 -16.34 -24.45 15.64
CA GLY A 167 -17.44 -23.48 15.75
C GLY A 167 -17.38 -22.58 16.99
N LYS A 168 -16.38 -22.72 17.86
CA LYS A 168 -16.22 -21.89 19.06
C LYS A 168 -15.52 -20.57 18.72
N LEU A 169 -16.27 -19.48 18.73
CA LEU A 169 -15.75 -18.15 18.42
C LEU A 169 -15.12 -17.49 19.66
N ASP A 170 -13.87 -17.05 19.52
CA ASP A 170 -13.29 -16.05 20.41
C ASP A 170 -13.69 -14.65 19.91
N THR A 171 -14.47 -13.91 20.71
CA THR A 171 -14.97 -12.59 20.35
C THR A 171 -13.89 -11.51 20.36
N SER A 172 -12.76 -11.77 21.01
CA SER A 172 -11.62 -10.85 21.09
C SER A 172 -10.56 -11.10 20.01
N SER A 173 -10.42 -12.34 19.53
CA SER A 173 -9.41 -12.76 18.55
C SER A 173 -10.06 -13.58 17.43
N ASN A 174 -10.32 -12.96 16.28
CA ASN A 174 -11.04 -13.58 15.18
C ASN A 174 -10.69 -12.94 13.83
N VAL A 175 -11.42 -13.29 12.77
CA VAL A 175 -11.19 -12.75 11.41
C VAL A 175 -11.28 -11.23 11.34
N GLN A 176 -11.96 -10.56 12.27
CA GLN A 176 -12.08 -9.10 12.33
C GLN A 176 -11.04 -8.46 13.24
N PHE A 177 -10.79 -9.05 14.42
CA PHE A 177 -10.00 -8.43 15.49
C PHE A 177 -8.66 -9.12 15.74
N GLY A 178 -7.64 -8.31 16.00
CA GLY A 178 -6.25 -8.71 16.17
C GLY A 178 -5.33 -8.13 15.10
N GLU A 179 -4.06 -8.52 15.15
CA GLU A 179 -2.98 -7.89 14.36
C GLU A 179 -3.29 -7.85 12.85
N GLY A 180 -3.19 -6.66 12.25
CA GLY A 180 -3.51 -6.41 10.84
C GLY A 180 -5.01 -6.27 10.53
N GLY A 181 -5.87 -6.37 11.55
CA GLY A 181 -7.32 -6.17 11.45
C GLY A 181 -8.00 -7.15 10.50
N ALA A 182 -9.11 -6.74 9.88
CA ALA A 182 -9.86 -7.56 8.93
C ALA A 182 -9.06 -7.94 7.66
N GLY A 183 -8.03 -7.16 7.33
CA GLY A 183 -7.20 -7.40 6.14
C GLY A 183 -6.47 -8.73 6.19
N THR A 184 -5.94 -9.13 7.36
CA THR A 184 -5.04 -10.30 7.54
C THR A 184 -5.60 -11.63 7.02
N PHE A 185 -6.92 -11.81 7.05
CA PHE A 185 -7.60 -13.04 6.59
C PHE A 185 -8.38 -12.83 5.27
N SER A 186 -8.05 -11.78 4.52
CA SER A 186 -8.60 -11.51 3.19
C SER A 186 -7.71 -12.04 2.08
N ASP A 187 -8.18 -11.99 0.84
CA ASP A 187 -7.39 -12.28 -0.36
C ASP A 187 -6.30 -11.22 -0.66
N GLY A 188 -6.24 -10.14 0.13
CA GLY A 188 -5.23 -9.10 0.02
C GLY A 188 -5.35 -8.26 -1.24
N LYS A 189 -6.55 -8.14 -1.83
CA LYS A 189 -6.80 -7.25 -2.97
C LYS A 189 -6.68 -5.78 -2.54
N LEU A 190 -5.82 -5.05 -3.23
CA LEU A 190 -5.55 -3.64 -2.94
C LEU A 190 -6.36 -2.73 -3.87
N TYR A 191 -7.69 -2.73 -3.68
CA TYR A 191 -8.56 -1.81 -4.40
C TYR A 191 -8.69 -0.49 -3.64
N SER A 192 -8.38 0.61 -4.33
CA SER A 192 -8.73 1.94 -3.92
C SER A 192 -9.72 2.51 -4.94
N LEU A 193 -10.87 2.99 -4.47
CA LEU A 193 -11.82 3.74 -5.30
C LEU A 193 -11.40 5.21 -5.50
N ILE A 194 -10.28 5.61 -4.91
CA ILE A 194 -9.73 6.96 -4.99
C ILE A 194 -8.41 6.96 -5.79
N ASN A 195 -8.24 7.99 -6.60
CA ASN A 195 -7.00 8.25 -7.34
C ASN A 195 -6.13 9.22 -6.53
N ASP A 196 -5.39 8.69 -5.56
CA ASP A 196 -4.55 9.47 -4.65
C ASP A 196 -3.06 9.08 -4.80
N HIS A 197 -2.20 10.09 -4.96
CA HIS A 197 -0.75 9.90 -5.13
C HIS A 197 -0.09 9.17 -3.95
N ARG A 198 -0.66 9.27 -2.74
CA ARG A 198 -0.18 8.58 -1.52
C ARG A 198 -0.33 7.06 -1.60
N THR A 199 -1.18 6.55 -2.49
CA THR A 199 -1.35 5.10 -2.71
C THR A 199 -0.02 4.44 -3.07
N ARG A 200 0.84 5.14 -3.83
CA ARG A 200 2.15 4.64 -4.22
C ARG A 200 3.04 4.37 -2.99
N PHE A 201 3.06 5.30 -2.05
CA PHE A 201 3.78 5.14 -0.78
C PHE A 201 3.30 3.89 -0.03
N LEU A 202 1.99 3.67 0.07
CA LEU A 202 1.44 2.47 0.74
C LEU A 202 1.94 1.18 0.09
N PHE A 203 1.91 1.11 -1.25
CA PHE A 203 2.34 -0.09 -1.98
C PHE A 203 3.84 -0.32 -1.85
N GLU A 204 4.65 0.74 -1.87
CA GLU A 204 6.10 0.63 -1.65
C GLU A 204 6.42 0.13 -0.25
N GLU A 205 5.70 0.58 0.79
CA GLU A 205 5.88 0.05 2.14
C GLU A 205 5.41 -1.40 2.28
N PHE A 206 4.34 -1.81 1.59
CA PHE A 206 3.98 -3.22 1.53
C PHE A 206 5.08 -4.07 0.88
N VAL A 207 5.66 -3.62 -0.24
CA VAL A 207 6.78 -4.33 -0.89
C VAL A 207 7.99 -4.41 0.02
N LYS A 208 8.39 -3.31 0.68
CA LYS A 208 9.47 -3.32 1.69
C LYS A 208 9.21 -4.31 2.82
N ALA A 209 7.95 -4.47 3.20
CA ALA A 209 7.51 -5.45 4.20
C ALA A 209 7.36 -6.89 3.65
N GLY A 210 7.68 -7.14 2.38
CA GLY A 210 7.71 -8.49 1.77
C GLY A 210 6.51 -8.82 0.86
N ALA A 211 5.71 -7.83 0.47
CA ALA A 211 4.68 -8.03 -0.55
C ALA A 211 5.30 -8.21 -1.95
N PRO A 212 4.59 -8.87 -2.89
CA PRO A 212 5.06 -9.01 -4.28
C PRO A 212 5.34 -7.65 -4.93
N GLU A 213 6.46 -7.47 -5.63
CA GLU A 213 6.76 -6.20 -6.33
C GLU A 213 5.71 -5.83 -7.38
N GLU A 214 5.07 -6.84 -7.98
CA GLU A 214 4.02 -6.68 -8.99
C GLU A 214 2.84 -5.81 -8.56
N ILE A 215 2.59 -5.65 -7.25
CA ILE A 215 1.54 -4.75 -6.76
C ILE A 215 1.79 -3.29 -7.14
N LEU A 216 3.03 -2.91 -7.46
CA LEU A 216 3.42 -1.56 -7.85
C LEU A 216 2.98 -1.18 -9.26
N TRP A 217 2.67 -2.17 -10.12
CA TRP A 217 2.29 -1.93 -11.51
C TRP A 217 1.06 -2.73 -11.96
N ASP A 218 0.63 -3.77 -11.27
CA ASP A 218 -0.61 -4.47 -11.63
C ASP A 218 -1.82 -3.52 -11.46
N ALA A 219 -2.73 -3.52 -12.44
CA ALA A 219 -3.98 -2.78 -12.37
C ALA A 219 -5.00 -3.42 -11.41
N LYS A 220 -4.81 -4.69 -11.05
CA LYS A 220 -5.63 -5.39 -10.04
C LYS A 220 -4.73 -6.03 -8.97
N PRO A 221 -3.97 -5.21 -8.23
CA PRO A 221 -2.93 -5.70 -7.33
C PRO A 221 -3.50 -6.53 -6.20
N HIS A 222 -2.80 -7.62 -5.87
CA HIS A 222 -3.17 -8.54 -4.80
C HIS A 222 -1.90 -9.03 -4.08
N ILE A 223 -1.94 -9.10 -2.74
CA ILE A 223 -0.80 -9.59 -1.94
C ILE A 223 -0.91 -11.12 -1.74
N GLY A 224 -2.14 -11.62 -1.58
CA GLY A 224 -2.41 -13.00 -1.16
C GLY A 224 -2.38 -13.18 0.36
N THR A 225 -3.27 -14.00 0.89
CA THR A 225 -3.51 -14.16 2.34
C THR A 225 -2.27 -14.60 3.12
N ASP A 226 -1.53 -15.60 2.62
CA ASP A 226 -0.36 -16.14 3.33
C ASP A 226 0.76 -15.11 3.45
N ARG A 227 0.99 -14.34 2.37
CA ARG A 227 2.00 -13.26 2.36
C ARG A 227 1.57 -12.10 3.24
N LEU A 228 0.28 -11.80 3.31
CA LEU A 228 -0.22 -10.67 4.08
C LEU A 228 0.07 -10.79 5.57
N ARG A 229 0.02 -12.02 6.12
CA ARG A 229 0.42 -12.28 7.52
C ARG A 229 1.87 -11.89 7.77
N SER A 230 2.78 -12.29 6.89
CA SER A 230 4.21 -11.92 6.97
C SER A 230 4.43 -10.42 6.79
N VAL A 231 3.72 -9.79 5.85
CA VAL A 231 3.76 -8.34 5.61
C VAL A 231 3.35 -7.56 6.86
N VAL A 232 2.27 -7.97 7.53
CA VAL A 232 1.81 -7.34 8.78
C VAL A 232 2.86 -7.46 9.89
N ILE A 233 3.44 -8.65 10.08
CA ILE A 233 4.52 -8.86 11.07
C ILE A 233 5.72 -7.96 10.77
N ASN A 234 6.12 -7.85 9.51
CA ASN A 234 7.28 -7.06 9.11
C ASN A 234 7.03 -5.56 9.29
N LEU A 235 5.81 -5.08 9.00
CA LEU A 235 5.41 -3.71 9.32
C LEU A 235 5.46 -3.44 10.82
N ARG A 236 4.95 -4.36 11.66
CA ARG A 236 5.07 -4.23 13.12
C ARG A 236 6.53 -4.13 13.56
N LYS A 237 7.41 -5.01 13.06
CA LYS A 237 8.84 -5.00 13.40
C LYS A 237 9.52 -3.69 13.00
N GLU A 238 9.21 -3.16 11.83
CA GLU A 238 9.70 -1.85 11.37
C GLU A 238 9.23 -0.73 12.33
N ILE A 239 7.95 -0.71 12.68
CA ILE A 239 7.39 0.28 13.62
C ILE A 239 8.04 0.16 15.00
N GLU A 240 8.24 -1.05 15.51
CA GLU A 240 8.93 -1.32 16.78
C GLU A 240 10.40 -0.85 16.75
N ALA A 241 11.10 -1.11 15.64
CA ALA A 241 12.48 -0.65 15.44
C ALA A 241 12.60 0.89 15.37
N LEU A 242 11.55 1.56 14.91
CA LEU A 242 11.43 3.02 14.88
C LEU A 242 10.92 3.63 16.21
N GLY A 243 10.79 2.83 17.27
CA GLY A 243 10.40 3.30 18.61
C GLY A 243 8.90 3.24 18.92
N GLY A 244 8.07 2.72 18.01
CA GLY A 244 6.68 2.41 18.29
C GLY A 244 6.53 1.25 19.27
N THR A 245 5.40 1.18 19.98
CA THR A 245 5.11 0.10 20.95
C THR A 245 3.71 -0.46 20.70
N PHE A 246 3.58 -1.79 20.69
CA PHE A 246 2.28 -2.47 20.55
C PHE A 246 1.84 -3.10 21.87
N ARG A 247 0.57 -2.92 22.23
CA ARG A 247 -0.14 -3.66 23.27
C ARG A 247 -1.31 -4.41 22.63
N PHE A 248 -1.13 -5.71 22.50
CA PHE A 248 -2.17 -6.63 22.04
C PHE A 248 -3.09 -7.03 23.19
N ASP A 249 -4.23 -7.63 22.86
CA ASP A 249 -5.23 -8.03 23.85
C ASP A 249 -5.61 -6.86 24.78
N THR A 250 -5.64 -5.65 24.21
CA THR A 250 -5.84 -4.37 24.91
C THR A 250 -6.91 -3.56 24.19
N ILE A 251 -8.13 -3.58 24.72
CA ILE A 251 -9.29 -2.88 24.16
C ILE A 251 -9.43 -1.49 24.78
N LEU A 252 -9.70 -0.49 23.93
CA LEU A 252 -10.18 0.82 24.35
C LEU A 252 -11.65 0.69 24.79
N THR A 253 -11.92 0.87 26.08
CA THR A 253 -13.26 0.67 26.65
C THR A 253 -13.95 1.98 27.01
N ASN A 254 -13.21 3.08 27.17
CA ASN A 254 -13.78 4.37 27.55
C ASN A 254 -12.81 5.51 27.23
N PHE A 255 -13.31 6.74 27.32
CA PHE A 255 -12.48 7.93 27.36
C PHE A 255 -13.09 9.00 28.25
N ARG A 256 -12.26 9.94 28.70
CA ARG A 256 -12.71 11.17 29.36
C ARG A 256 -12.14 12.38 28.66
N HIS A 257 -12.98 13.38 28.49
CA HIS A 257 -12.61 14.70 28.01
C HIS A 257 -13.02 15.77 29.03
N THR A 258 -12.42 16.94 28.92
CA THR A 258 -12.84 18.16 29.63
C THR A 258 -12.76 19.30 28.64
N ASP A 259 -13.82 20.10 28.50
CA ASP A 259 -13.91 21.20 27.53
C ASP A 259 -13.59 20.77 26.09
N ASN A 260 -14.14 19.62 25.66
CA ASN A 260 -13.89 18.99 24.35
C ASN A 260 -12.43 18.57 24.09
N ILE A 261 -11.58 18.53 25.13
CA ILE A 261 -10.19 18.09 25.05
C ILE A 261 -10.07 16.70 25.68
N LEU A 262 -9.62 15.72 24.91
CA LEU A 262 -9.31 14.38 25.41
C LEU A 262 -8.23 14.46 26.50
N ARG A 263 -8.46 13.79 27.63
CA ARG A 263 -7.55 13.76 28.78
C ARG A 263 -7.01 12.36 29.05
N CYS A 264 -7.88 11.36 29.00
CA CYS A 264 -7.48 9.99 29.26
C CYS A 264 -8.38 9.00 28.51
N ILE A 265 -7.86 7.79 28.35
CA ILE A 265 -8.60 6.61 27.91
C ILE A 265 -8.58 5.56 28.99
N GLU A 266 -9.56 4.67 28.94
CA GLU A 266 -9.64 3.48 29.76
C GLU A 266 -9.41 2.25 28.88
N LEU A 267 -8.55 1.34 29.36
CA LEU A 267 -8.16 0.12 28.70
C LEU A 267 -8.63 -1.08 29.53
N ASN A 268 -9.21 -2.08 28.85
CA ASN A 268 -9.65 -3.33 29.49
C ASN A 268 -10.49 -3.11 30.77
N THR A 269 -11.28 -2.03 30.82
CA THR A 269 -12.09 -1.62 32.00
C THR A 269 -11.33 -1.52 33.34
N SER A 270 -10.01 -1.40 33.31
CA SER A 270 -9.19 -1.56 34.53
C SER A 270 -7.95 -0.69 34.58
N GLU A 271 -7.46 -0.21 33.44
CA GLU A 271 -6.29 0.65 33.35
C GLU A 271 -6.68 2.00 32.77
N GLU A 272 -6.23 3.07 33.40
CA GLU A 272 -6.35 4.42 32.86
C GLU A 272 -5.02 4.88 32.28
N LEU A 273 -5.08 5.49 31.09
CA LEU A 273 -3.91 6.05 30.42
C LEU A 273 -4.18 7.52 30.08
N GLU A 274 -3.31 8.41 30.56
CA GLU A 274 -3.31 9.83 30.18
C GLU A 274 -2.65 10.02 28.81
N LEU A 275 -3.27 10.85 27.97
CA LEU A 275 -2.85 11.13 26.61
C LEU A 275 -3.42 12.45 26.10
N SER A 276 -2.77 13.00 25.09
CA SER A 276 -3.25 14.20 24.40
C SER A 276 -3.77 13.93 22.99
N ASN A 277 -3.38 12.80 22.37
CA ASN A 277 -3.70 12.48 20.98
C ASN A 277 -4.09 11.02 20.84
N LEU A 278 -5.27 10.77 20.29
CA LEU A 278 -5.78 9.44 19.97
C LEU A 278 -6.22 9.36 18.51
N VAL A 279 -5.71 8.37 17.79
CA VAL A 279 -6.21 7.99 16.46
C VAL A 279 -7.12 6.77 16.61
N LEU A 280 -8.38 6.89 16.22
CA LEU A 280 -9.32 5.76 16.17
C LEU A 280 -9.21 5.07 14.80
N ALA A 281 -8.49 3.96 14.75
CA ALA A 281 -8.31 3.09 13.58
C ALA A 281 -8.96 1.70 13.80
N ILE A 282 -10.14 1.71 14.41
CA ILE A 282 -10.83 0.56 15.02
C ILE A 282 -11.57 -0.36 14.03
N GLY A 283 -11.70 0.04 12.77
CA GLY A 283 -12.50 -0.67 11.75
C GLY A 283 -14.01 -0.61 12.03
N HIS A 284 -14.81 -1.04 11.06
CA HIS A 284 -16.28 -0.94 11.15
C HIS A 284 -16.93 -2.01 12.05
N SER A 285 -16.16 -3.01 12.49
CA SER A 285 -16.68 -4.12 13.31
C SER A 285 -16.70 -3.81 14.80
N ALA A 286 -16.04 -2.74 15.26
CA ALA A 286 -15.96 -2.32 16.66
C ALA A 286 -17.24 -1.63 17.13
N ARG A 287 -18.36 -2.38 17.12
CA ARG A 287 -19.70 -1.88 17.47
C ARG A 287 -19.78 -1.38 18.91
N ASP A 288 -19.17 -2.12 19.82
CA ASP A 288 -19.01 -1.73 21.22
C ASP A 288 -18.30 -0.37 21.38
N THR A 289 -17.24 -0.13 20.62
CA THR A 289 -16.57 1.18 20.61
C THR A 289 -17.45 2.27 19.98
N PHE A 290 -18.24 1.97 18.95
CA PHE A 290 -19.19 2.94 18.39
C PHE A 290 -20.32 3.29 19.35
N GLU A 291 -20.85 2.30 20.08
CA GLU A 291 -21.85 2.51 21.14
C GLU A 291 -21.27 3.40 22.24
N MET A 292 -20.07 3.09 22.71
CA MET A 292 -19.35 3.91 23.69
C MET A 292 -19.13 5.35 23.21
N LEU A 293 -18.75 5.56 21.95
CA LEU A 293 -18.61 6.91 21.36
C LEU A 293 -19.96 7.64 21.33
N PHE A 294 -21.02 6.98 20.87
CA PHE A 294 -22.36 7.55 20.80
C PHE A 294 -22.90 7.98 22.17
N GLU A 295 -22.67 7.16 23.21
CA GLU A 295 -23.07 7.48 24.59
C GLU A 295 -22.31 8.67 25.18
N LYS A 296 -21.10 8.96 24.67
CA LYS A 296 -20.21 10.01 25.18
C LYS A 296 -20.30 11.33 24.41
N GLY A 297 -21.06 11.37 23.31
CA GLY A 297 -21.24 12.55 22.45
C GLY A 297 -20.08 12.82 21.51
#